data_AF-A0A396IXF0-F1
#
_entry.id   AF-A0A396IXF0-F1
#
_cell.length_a   1.000
_cell.length_b   1.000
_cell.length_c   1.000
_cell.angle_alpha   90.00
_cell.angle_beta   90.00
_cell.angle_gamma   90.00
#
_symmetry.space_group_name_H-M   'P 1'
#
loop_
_entity.id
_entity.type
_entity.pdbx_description
1 polymer ?
#
loop_
_entity_poly.entity_id
_entity_poly.type
_entity_poly.pdbx_seq_one_letter_code
_entity_poly.pdbx_strand_id
1 'polypeptide(L)'
;MKFVVDAGTGTTAVGIGLAALCLGLPWEVYAVMLADKIDGYRKQEKRLISEFNKHFNVEFIDHDVNKDDGIVHWVERDHPRKFGNILDGEMVVCQQIAQQTGILVDPVYTLAAWEAAMLLSSEENEGRAEVVMLHTGGTLGLFGLAQRYKNYFGMLKNDSIIVRK
;
A
#
# COMPACT_ATOMS: atom_id res chain seq x y z
N MET A 1 6.65 10.48 -10.75
CA MET A 1 6.21 10.32 -9.34
C MET A 1 5.78 8.88 -9.17
N LYS A 2 6.17 8.23 -8.08
CA LYS A 2 5.88 6.83 -7.82
C LYS A 2 4.87 6.74 -6.68
N PHE A 3 3.68 6.24 -6.97
CA PHE A 3 2.69 5.96 -5.94
C PHE A 3 2.87 4.56 -5.40
N VAL A 4 2.84 4.42 -4.09
CA VAL A 4 2.87 3.11 -3.42
C VAL A 4 1.55 2.92 -2.69
N VAL A 5 0.86 1.82 -2.97
CA VAL A 5 -0.46 1.53 -2.41
C VAL A 5 -0.56 0.05 -2.05
N ASP A 6 -1.21 -0.27 -0.94
CA ASP A 6 -1.52 -1.65 -0.59
C ASP A 6 -2.72 -2.16 -1.42
N ALA A 7 -2.72 -3.44 -1.77
CA ALA A 7 -3.72 -4.01 -2.66
C ALA A 7 -4.36 -5.28 -2.08
N GLY A 8 -5.54 -5.12 -1.49
CA GLY A 8 -6.44 -6.25 -1.21
C GLY A 8 -7.02 -6.83 -2.51
N THR A 9 -7.79 -6.03 -3.24
CA THR A 9 -8.42 -6.41 -4.53
C THR A 9 -7.80 -5.73 -5.74
N GLY A 10 -6.89 -4.76 -5.53
CA GLY A 10 -6.25 -4.00 -6.60
C GLY A 10 -7.06 -2.84 -7.18
N THR A 11 -8.34 -2.66 -6.82
CA THR A 11 -9.20 -1.61 -7.41
C THR A 11 -8.62 -0.21 -7.23
N THR A 12 -8.11 0.13 -6.05
CA THR A 12 -7.49 1.43 -5.78
C THR A 12 -6.29 1.68 -6.69
N ALA A 13 -5.38 0.72 -6.81
CA ALA A 13 -4.19 0.83 -7.64
C ALA A 13 -4.54 1.03 -9.12
N VAL A 14 -5.45 0.21 -9.65
CA VAL A 14 -5.90 0.31 -11.05
C VAL A 14 -6.60 1.64 -11.31
N GLY A 15 -7.40 2.14 -10.35
CA GLY A 15 -8.03 3.46 -10.46
C GLY A 15 -7.01 4.60 -10.55
N ILE A 16 -5.91 4.53 -9.79
CA ILE A 16 -4.82 5.53 -9.87
C ILE A 16 -4.11 5.41 -11.22
N GLY A 17 -3.82 4.20 -11.69
CA GLY A 17 -3.22 3.98 -13.02
C GLY A 17 -4.09 4.52 -14.15
N LEU A 18 -5.40 4.26 -14.10
CA LEU A 18 -6.36 4.82 -15.06
C LEU A 18 -6.41 6.35 -14.99
N ALA A 19 -6.36 6.93 -13.79
CA ALA A 19 -6.30 8.38 -13.64
C ALA A 19 -5.03 8.97 -14.27
N ALA A 20 -3.87 8.33 -14.06
CA ALA A 20 -2.62 8.74 -14.68
C ALA A 20 -2.72 8.75 -16.21
N LEU A 21 -3.27 7.68 -16.80
CA LEU A 21 -3.50 7.59 -18.24
C LEU A 21 -4.47 8.66 -18.75
N CYS A 22 -5.64 8.81 -18.12
CA CYS A 22 -6.64 9.80 -18.49
C CYS A 22 -6.11 11.24 -18.47
N LEU A 23 -5.15 11.53 -17.59
CA LEU A 23 -4.57 12.86 -17.41
C LEU A 23 -3.22 13.04 -18.13
N GLY A 24 -2.69 12.01 -18.78
CA GLY A 24 -1.38 12.04 -19.44
C GLY A 24 -0.22 12.25 -18.46
N LEU A 25 -0.33 11.74 -17.24
CA LEU A 25 0.65 11.93 -16.18
C LEU A 25 1.67 10.79 -16.15
N PRO A 26 2.96 11.09 -15.93
CA PRO A 26 4.03 10.08 -15.85
C PRO A 26 4.09 9.45 -14.45
N TRP A 27 2.93 9.02 -13.94
CA TRP A 27 2.83 8.41 -12.62
C TRP A 27 3.01 6.90 -12.74
N GLU A 28 3.92 6.37 -11.95
CA GLU A 28 4.11 4.92 -11.79
C GLU A 28 3.35 4.47 -10.55
N VAL A 29 2.58 3.38 -10.64
CA VAL A 29 1.79 2.86 -9.52
C VAL A 29 2.35 1.51 -9.09
N TYR A 30 2.88 1.45 -7.88
CA TYR A 30 3.39 0.24 -7.23
C TYR A 30 2.35 -0.26 -6.24
N ALA A 31 1.79 -1.44 -6.51
CA ALA A 31 0.71 -2.02 -5.72
C ALA A 31 1.18 -3.27 -4.98
N VAL A 32 1.25 -3.18 -3.65
CA VAL A 32 1.74 -4.27 -2.80
C VAL A 32 0.64 -5.31 -2.59
N MET A 33 0.83 -6.52 -3.11
CA MET A 33 -0.14 -7.60 -3.12
C MET A 33 -0.32 -8.22 -1.72
N LEU A 34 -1.57 -8.38 -1.28
CA LEU A 34 -1.90 -8.85 0.07
C LEU A 34 -2.65 -10.19 0.14
N ALA A 35 -3.40 -10.55 -0.90
CA ALA A 35 -4.42 -11.61 -0.79
C ALA A 35 -4.28 -12.74 -1.83
N ASP A 36 -3.78 -12.43 -3.03
CA ASP A 36 -3.70 -13.38 -4.15
C ASP A 36 -2.27 -13.41 -4.76
N LYS A 37 -2.07 -14.28 -5.75
CA LYS A 37 -0.85 -14.31 -6.58
C LYS A 37 -0.94 -13.26 -7.69
N ILE A 38 0.22 -12.92 -8.26
CA ILE A 38 0.34 -11.95 -9.36
C ILE A 38 -0.63 -12.19 -10.52
N ASP A 39 -0.87 -13.45 -10.89
CA ASP A 39 -1.82 -13.81 -11.97
C ASP A 39 -3.26 -13.37 -11.66
N GLY A 40 -3.66 -13.47 -10.38
CA GLY A 40 -4.97 -13.02 -9.90
C GLY A 40 -5.13 -11.52 -10.04
N TYR A 41 -4.11 -10.76 -9.61
CA TYR A 41 -4.10 -9.30 -9.75
C TYR A 41 -4.05 -8.84 -11.20
N ARG A 42 -3.22 -9.45 -12.05
CA ARG A 42 -3.17 -9.14 -13.49
C ARG A 42 -4.50 -9.42 -14.19
N LYS A 43 -5.17 -10.52 -13.83
CA LYS A 43 -6.53 -10.81 -14.35
C LYS A 43 -7.55 -9.77 -13.87
N GLN A 44 -7.47 -9.37 -12.61
CA GLN A 44 -8.35 -8.39 -12.00
C GLN A 44 -8.15 -7.00 -12.60
N GLU A 45 -6.91 -6.59 -12.86
CA GLU A 45 -6.55 -5.37 -13.57
C GLU A 45 -7.17 -5.33 -14.97
N LYS A 46 -6.94 -6.36 -15.79
CA LYS A 46 -7.55 -6.46 -17.13
C LYS A 46 -9.07 -6.34 -17.09
N ARG A 47 -9.71 -6.98 -16.10
CA ARG A 47 -11.16 -6.88 -15.89
C ARG A 47 -11.58 -5.45 -15.56
N LEU A 48 -10.92 -4.80 -14.60
CA LEU A 48 -11.25 -3.44 -14.18
C LEU A 48 -11.07 -2.41 -15.29
N ILE A 49 -9.99 -2.52 -16.07
CA ILE A 49 -9.76 -1.66 -17.25
C ILE A 49 -10.86 -1.87 -18.29
N SER A 50 -11.20 -3.13 -18.60
CA SER A 50 -12.27 -3.45 -19.56
C SER A 50 -13.63 -2.88 -19.12
N GLU A 51 -13.98 -2.99 -17.84
CA GLU A 51 -15.23 -2.45 -17.31
C GLU A 51 -15.24 -0.92 -17.33
N PHE A 52 -14.11 -0.29 -17.00
CA PHE A 52 -13.96 1.16 -17.10
C PHE A 52 -14.16 1.66 -18.54
N ASN A 53 -13.46 1.06 -19.51
CA ASN A 53 -13.57 1.41 -20.93
C ASN A 53 -15.01 1.32 -21.43
N LYS A 54 -15.69 0.21 -21.08
CA LYS A 54 -17.09 -0.01 -21.43
C LYS A 54 -18.02 1.02 -20.79
N HIS A 55 -17.80 1.37 -19.53
CA HIS A 55 -18.66 2.30 -18.80
C HIS A 55 -18.53 3.74 -19.28
N PHE A 56 -17.29 4.18 -19.59
CA PHE A 56 -17.00 5.55 -19.97
C PHE A 56 -16.85 5.76 -21.49
N ASN A 57 -17.01 4.70 -22.29
CA ASN A 57 -16.84 4.71 -23.74
C ASN A 57 -15.50 5.34 -24.17
N VAL A 58 -14.44 4.93 -23.48
CA VAL A 58 -13.06 5.35 -23.73
C VAL A 58 -12.27 4.19 -24.29
N GLU A 59 -11.53 4.45 -25.37
CA GLU A 59 -10.50 3.57 -25.88
C GLU A 59 -9.15 4.19 -25.55
N PHE A 60 -8.45 3.64 -24.57
CA PHE A 60 -7.05 3.96 -24.41
C PHE A 60 -6.33 3.43 -25.65
N ILE A 61 -5.80 4.33 -26.47
CA ILE A 61 -4.85 3.98 -27.52
C ILE A 61 -3.77 3.15 -26.84
N ASP A 62 -3.40 2.04 -27.48
CA ASP A 62 -2.32 1.11 -27.15
C ASP A 62 -1.01 1.91 -27.01
N HIS A 63 -0.92 2.74 -25.97
CA HIS A 63 0.28 3.45 -25.59
C HIS A 63 1.26 2.35 -25.30
N ASP A 64 2.42 2.46 -25.95
CA ASP A 64 3.53 1.53 -26.09
C ASP A 64 4.16 1.14 -24.73
N VAL A 65 3.33 0.64 -23.84
CA VAL A 65 3.67 0.03 -22.57
C VAL A 65 3.79 -1.43 -22.92
N ASN A 66 5.02 -1.96 -22.85
CA ASN A 66 5.33 -3.38 -23.01
C ASN A 66 4.13 -4.25 -22.59
N LYS A 67 3.47 -4.88 -23.57
CA LYS A 67 2.13 -5.49 -23.49
C LYS A 67 1.91 -6.53 -22.37
N ASP A 68 2.95 -6.86 -21.63
CA ASP A 68 2.94 -7.84 -20.55
C ASP A 68 2.86 -7.24 -19.13
N ASP A 69 3.15 -5.95 -18.91
CA ASP A 69 3.34 -5.41 -17.55
C ASP A 69 2.15 -4.62 -16.95
N GLY A 70 1.14 -4.25 -17.75
CA GLY A 70 -0.06 -3.55 -17.24
C GLY A 70 0.17 -2.07 -16.90
N ILE A 71 -0.80 -1.44 -16.23
CA ILE A 71 -0.75 -0.03 -15.77
C ILE A 71 -0.35 0.07 -14.29
N VAL A 72 -0.13 -1.07 -13.63
CA VAL A 72 0.25 -1.20 -12.23
C VAL A 72 1.45 -2.15 -12.11
N HIS A 73 2.50 -1.70 -11.43
CA HIS A 73 3.58 -2.54 -10.97
C HIS A 73 3.13 -3.35 -9.75
N TRP A 74 2.77 -4.61 -9.96
CA TRP A 74 2.38 -5.52 -8.88
C TRP A 74 3.61 -6.00 -8.10
N VAL A 75 3.67 -5.66 -6.82
CA VAL A 75 4.81 -5.94 -5.93
C VAL A 75 4.43 -7.03 -4.94
N GLU A 76 5.22 -8.10 -4.89
CA GLU A 76 5.08 -9.10 -3.82
C GLU A 76 5.51 -8.50 -2.48
N ARG A 77 4.81 -8.88 -1.40
CA ARG A 77 5.29 -8.56 -0.06
C ARG A 77 6.63 -9.23 0.18
N ASP A 78 7.55 -8.48 0.78
CA ASP A 78 8.84 -9.01 1.25
C ASP A 78 8.64 -10.15 2.26
N HIS A 79 7.59 -10.03 3.09
CA HIS A 79 7.18 -11.06 4.06
C HIS A 79 5.74 -11.56 3.77
N PRO A 80 5.57 -12.55 2.88
CA PRO A 80 4.26 -13.09 2.52
C PRO A 80 3.56 -13.74 3.71
N ARG A 81 2.24 -13.52 3.80
CA ARG A 81 1.39 -14.19 4.78
C ARG A 81 -0.06 -14.26 4.32
N LYS A 82 -0.84 -15.12 4.96
CA LYS A 82 -2.28 -15.17 4.73
C LYS A 82 -2.94 -13.89 5.22
N PHE A 83 -3.95 -13.45 4.48
CA PHE A 83 -4.75 -12.29 4.82
C PHE A 83 -5.27 -12.36 6.27
N GLY A 84 -5.13 -11.25 7.01
CA GLY A 84 -5.54 -11.14 8.42
C GLY A 84 -4.58 -11.76 9.44
N ASN A 85 -3.51 -12.42 9.00
CA ASN A 85 -2.44 -12.87 9.91
C ASN A 85 -1.40 -11.77 10.14
N ILE A 86 -0.75 -11.84 11.29
CA ILE A 86 0.35 -10.95 11.69
C ILE A 86 1.56 -11.82 11.96
N LEU A 87 2.72 -11.40 11.46
CA LEU A 87 3.99 -12.06 11.74
C LEU A 87 4.63 -11.48 13.01
N ASP A 88 5.50 -12.28 13.62
CA ASP A 88 6.25 -11.83 14.80
C ASP A 88 7.07 -10.57 14.46
N GLY A 89 7.00 -9.57 15.34
CA GLY A 89 7.71 -8.30 15.18
C GLY A 89 6.94 -7.21 14.43
N GLU A 90 5.94 -7.52 13.60
CA GLU A 90 5.22 -6.51 12.81
C GLU A 90 4.51 -5.47 13.68
N MET A 91 3.96 -5.90 14.82
CA MET A 91 3.36 -4.97 15.79
C MET A 91 4.38 -3.98 16.35
N VAL A 92 5.63 -4.42 16.57
CA VAL A 92 6.72 -3.56 17.05
C VAL A 92 7.11 -2.56 15.97
N VAL A 93 7.18 -3.00 14.72
CA VAL A 93 7.47 -2.12 13.58
C VAL A 93 6.38 -1.04 13.44
N CYS A 94 5.10 -1.42 13.51
CA CYS A 94 4.00 -0.45 13.49
C CYS A 94 4.10 0.59 14.62
N GLN A 95 4.47 0.16 15.83
CA GLN A 95 4.68 1.07 16.97
C GLN A 95 5.84 2.04 16.72
N GLN A 96 6.96 1.55 16.20
CA GLN A 96 8.12 2.37 15.89
C GLN A 96 7.80 3.43 14.84
N ILE A 97 7.12 3.04 13.75
CA ILE A 97 6.66 3.97 12.71
C ILE A 97 5.76 5.05 13.33
N ALA A 98 4.78 4.65 14.14
CA ALA A 98 3.87 5.59 14.80
C ALA A 98 4.60 6.56 15.75
N GLN A 99 5.59 6.07 16.51
CA GLN A 99 6.38 6.89 17.42
C GLN A 99 7.30 7.88 16.69
N GLN A 100 7.85 7.49 15.54
CA GLN A 100 8.79 8.31 14.78
C GLN A 100 8.07 9.35 13.91
N THR A 101 6.89 9.01 13.39
CA THR A 101 6.22 9.79 12.33
C THR A 101 4.91 10.43 12.78
N GLY A 102 4.31 9.93 13.87
CA GLY A 102 2.95 10.27 14.28
C GLY A 102 1.86 9.62 13.42
N ILE A 103 2.22 8.80 12.42
CA ILE A 103 1.28 8.13 11.51
C ILE A 103 1.10 6.69 11.96
N LEU A 104 -0.14 6.30 12.24
CA LEU A 104 -0.49 4.93 12.57
C LEU A 104 -0.55 4.09 11.30
N VAL A 105 0.17 2.97 11.28
CA VAL A 105 -0.01 1.92 10.26
C VAL A 105 -0.52 0.64 10.92
N ASP A 106 -1.27 -0.15 10.15
CA ASP A 106 -1.73 -1.47 10.55
C ASP A 106 -0.87 -2.56 9.89
N PRO A 107 -0.65 -3.70 10.57
CA PRO A 107 0.17 -4.74 10.01
C PRO A 107 -0.47 -5.35 8.75
N VAL A 108 -1.80 -5.47 8.68
CA VAL A 108 -2.47 -6.22 7.61
C VAL A 108 -2.27 -5.56 6.24
N TYR A 109 -2.48 -4.25 6.16
CA TYR A 109 -2.49 -3.48 4.91
C TYR A 109 -1.34 -2.47 4.82
N THR A 110 -1.41 -1.41 5.62
CA THR A 110 -0.61 -0.20 5.39
C THR A 110 0.87 -0.36 5.74
N LEU A 111 1.23 -1.30 6.61
CA LEU A 111 2.64 -1.67 6.82
C LEU A 111 3.31 -2.18 5.53
N ALA A 112 2.58 -2.93 4.69
CA ALA A 112 3.14 -3.45 3.44
C ALA A 112 3.55 -2.32 2.48
N ALA A 113 2.66 -1.34 2.34
CA ALA A 113 2.91 -0.18 1.49
C ALA A 113 4.01 0.71 2.07
N TRP A 114 4.10 0.83 3.40
CA TRP A 114 5.19 1.53 4.07
C TRP A 114 6.55 0.90 3.75
N GLU A 115 6.68 -0.43 3.93
CA GLU A 115 7.92 -1.16 3.65
C GLU A 115 8.37 -1.00 2.19
N ALA A 116 7.43 -1.16 1.24
CA ALA A 116 7.72 -0.97 -0.18
C ALA A 116 8.12 0.48 -0.52
N ALA A 117 7.46 1.47 0.08
CA ALA A 117 7.81 2.88 -0.13
C ALA A 117 9.21 3.22 0.41
N MET A 118 9.58 2.67 1.57
CA MET A 118 10.91 2.86 2.12
C MET A 118 11.99 2.19 1.26
N LEU A 119 11.73 0.98 0.75
CA LEU A 119 12.64 0.30 -0.17
C LEU A 119 12.85 1.13 -1.45
N LEU A 120 11.76 1.50 -2.13
CA LEU A 120 11.80 2.33 -3.34
C LEU A 120 12.50 3.66 -3.11
N SER A 121 12.27 4.30 -1.95
CA SER A 121 12.95 5.55 -1.60
C SER A 121 14.45 5.37 -1.32
N SER A 122 14.89 4.17 -0.94
CA SER A 122 16.30 3.87 -0.61
C SER A 122 17.13 3.47 -1.84
N GLU A 123 16.50 2.86 -2.84
CA GLU A 123 17.15 2.44 -4.09
C GLU A 123 17.47 3.62 -5.03
N GLU A 124 16.89 4.80 -4.78
CA GLU A 124 17.16 6.00 -5.57
C GLU A 124 18.50 6.65 -5.20
N ASN A 125 19.55 6.28 -5.94
CA ASN A 125 20.74 7.08 -6.12
C ASN A 125 20.53 8.08 -7.28
N GLU A 126 20.71 9.38 -7.00
CA GLU A 126 20.95 10.46 -7.98
C GLU A 126 19.86 10.70 -9.06
N GLY A 127 18.83 11.50 -8.74
CA GLY A 127 17.90 12.08 -9.76
C GLY A 127 16.40 12.15 -9.39
N ARG A 128 16.03 11.55 -8.26
CA ARG A 128 14.75 11.51 -7.50
C ARG A 128 13.41 11.66 -8.22
N ALA A 129 12.73 10.53 -8.46
CA ALA A 129 11.28 10.53 -8.60
C ALA A 129 10.65 10.49 -7.21
N GLU A 130 9.82 11.47 -6.86
CA GLU A 130 9.15 11.51 -5.55
C GLU A 130 8.32 10.24 -5.32
N VAL A 131 8.53 9.59 -4.17
CA VAL A 131 7.78 8.41 -3.73
C VAL A 131 6.67 8.86 -2.78
N VAL A 132 5.43 8.56 -3.15
CA VAL A 132 4.23 8.91 -2.38
C VAL A 132 3.50 7.64 -1.97
N MET A 133 3.56 7.31 -0.68
CA MET A 133 2.72 6.25 -0.13
C MET A 133 1.30 6.77 0.10
N LEU A 134 0.30 6.07 -0.45
CA LEU A 134 -1.10 6.35 -0.18
C LEU A 134 -1.55 5.59 1.07
N HIS A 135 -1.81 6.30 2.15
CA HIS A 135 -2.33 5.70 3.38
C HIS A 135 -3.82 5.38 3.25
N THR A 136 -4.16 4.15 2.84
CA THR A 136 -5.54 3.72 2.55
C THR A 136 -6.44 3.51 3.77
N GLY A 137 -5.90 3.55 4.99
CA GLY A 137 -6.66 3.41 6.23
C GLY A 137 -6.35 2.09 6.94
N GLY A 138 -7.37 1.32 7.29
CA GLY A 138 -7.20 -0.01 7.94
C GLY A 138 -6.86 0.01 9.44
N THR A 139 -6.45 1.15 9.98
CA THR A 139 -6.01 1.29 11.38
C THR A 139 -7.08 0.98 12.42
N LEU A 140 -8.37 1.10 12.10
CA LEU A 140 -9.45 0.62 12.99
C LEU A 140 -9.38 -0.90 13.23
N GLY A 141 -8.74 -1.65 12.33
CA GLY A 141 -8.43 -3.07 12.53
C GLY A 141 -7.55 -3.33 13.75
N LEU A 142 -6.75 -2.34 14.19
CA LEU A 142 -5.92 -2.43 15.39
C LEU A 142 -6.74 -2.68 16.66
N PHE A 143 -8.02 -2.26 16.74
CA PHE A 143 -8.86 -2.55 17.90
C PHE A 143 -9.14 -4.06 18.06
N GLY A 144 -9.33 -4.78 16.96
CA GLY A 144 -9.45 -6.24 17.00
C GLY A 144 -8.13 -6.90 17.40
N LEU A 145 -7.01 -6.35 16.90
CA LEU A 145 -5.68 -6.83 17.23
C LEU A 145 -5.32 -6.58 18.70
N ALA A 146 -5.75 -5.45 19.27
CA ALA A 146 -5.54 -5.14 20.68
C ALA A 146 -6.20 -6.16 21.62
N GLN A 147 -7.33 -6.74 21.22
CA GLN A 147 -7.98 -7.81 22.00
C GLN A 147 -7.17 -9.11 21.98
N ARG A 148 -6.53 -9.43 20.84
CA ARG A 148 -5.76 -10.66 20.64
C ARG A 148 -4.30 -10.56 21.12
N TYR A 149 -3.71 -9.38 21.02
CA TYR A 149 -2.27 -9.13 21.20
C TYR A 149 -2.01 -8.06 22.28
N LYS A 150 -2.65 -8.20 23.44
CA LYS A 150 -2.68 -7.21 24.54
C LYS A 150 -1.31 -6.67 24.94
N ASN A 151 -0.27 -7.51 24.90
CA ASN A 151 1.08 -7.13 25.31
C ASN A 151 1.66 -5.95 24.50
N TYR A 152 1.25 -5.80 23.24
CA TYR A 152 1.68 -4.68 22.38
C TYR A 152 0.87 -3.40 22.62
N PHE A 153 -0.31 -3.48 23.23
CA PHE A 153 -1.19 -2.32 23.41
C PHE A 153 -1.27 -1.83 24.86
N GLY A 154 -0.76 -2.62 25.82
CA GLY A 154 -0.77 -2.30 27.25
C GLY A 154 0.33 -1.34 27.71
N MET A 155 1.22 -0.89 26.84
CA MET A 155 2.37 -0.06 27.22
C MET A 155 2.10 1.45 27.09
N LEU A 156 1.25 1.97 27.97
CA LEU A 156 1.48 3.32 28.47
C LEU A 156 2.33 3.15 29.74
N LYS A 157 3.64 3.36 29.64
CA LYS A 157 4.43 3.58 30.86
C LYS A 157 3.83 4.80 31.54
N ASN A 158 3.63 4.70 32.86
CA ASN A 158 3.31 5.82 33.75
C ASN A 158 4.51 6.80 33.84
N ASP A 159 5.03 7.27 32.71
CA ASP A 159 5.98 8.35 32.69
C ASP A 159 5.16 9.63 32.82
N SER A 160 5.26 10.19 34.01
CA SER A 160 4.47 11.29 34.53
C SER A 160 4.35 12.42 33.50
N ILE A 161 3.16 12.60 32.93
CA ILE A 161 2.79 13.88 32.33
C ILE A 161 2.80 14.87 33.49
N ILE A 162 3.92 15.58 33.67
CA ILE A 162 3.97 16.77 34.51
C ILE A 162 3.12 17.80 33.76
N VAL A 163 1.83 17.82 34.07
CA VAL A 163 0.97 18.95 33.73
C VAL A 163 1.48 20.11 34.58
N ARG A 164 2.27 20.99 33.97
CA ARG A 164 2.54 22.30 34.56
C ARG A 164 1.21 23.05 34.54
N LYS A 165 0.65 23.23 35.74
CA LYS A 165 -0.42 24.21 35.99
C LYS A 165 0.10 25.62 35.75
#